data_AF-A0ABD4UK42-F1
#
_entry.id   AF-A0ABD4UK42-F1
#
_cell.length_a   1.000
_cell.length_b   1.000
_cell.length_c   1.000
_cell.angle_alpha   90.00
_cell.angle_beta   90.00
_cell.angle_gamma   90.00
#
_symmetry.space_group_name_H-M   'P 1'
#
loop_
_entity.id
_entity.type
_entity.pdbx_description
1 polymer ?
#
loop_
_entity_poly.entity_id
_entity_poly.type
_entity_poly.pdbx_seq_one_letter_code
_entity_poly.pdbx_strand_id
1 'polypeptide(L)'
;MSEANTATLWRGEPLLPPIGCEVLISHGSDSLDHLCIVTGYEALPSLDGDSANHRLFVHVVYKHNLTTTNARLLRDIRPLTKARSIAQGDA
;
A
#
# COMPACT_ATOMS: atom_id res chain seq x y z
N MET A 1 11.14 -21.88 -13.81
CA MET A 1 10.55 -20.78 -14.59
C MET A 1 10.33 -19.63 -13.63
N SER A 2 11.22 -18.63 -13.66
CA SER A 2 11.06 -17.42 -12.84
C SER A 2 10.12 -16.49 -13.60
N GLU A 3 8.83 -16.53 -13.29
CA GLU A 3 7.95 -15.45 -13.70
C GLU A 3 8.49 -14.19 -13.03
N ALA A 4 9.08 -13.31 -13.82
CA ALA A 4 9.35 -11.96 -13.40
C ALA A 4 7.96 -11.40 -13.04
N ASN A 5 7.68 -11.36 -11.74
CA ASN A 5 6.46 -10.81 -11.19
C ASN A 5 6.43 -9.33 -11.60
N THR A 6 5.88 -9.05 -12.79
CA THR A 6 5.70 -7.71 -13.34
C THR A 6 4.57 -7.04 -12.58
N ALA A 7 4.83 -6.79 -11.31
CA ALA A 7 3.97 -5.98 -10.47
C ALA A 7 3.83 -4.63 -11.17
N THR A 8 2.60 -4.33 -11.60
CA THR A 8 2.32 -3.12 -12.36
C THR A 8 2.50 -1.92 -11.42
N LEU A 9 3.20 -0.88 -11.85
CA LEU A 9 3.42 0.31 -11.02
C LEU A 9 2.14 1.14 -10.99
N TRP A 10 1.64 1.49 -9.80
CA TRP A 10 0.48 2.36 -9.69
C TRP A 10 0.89 3.84 -9.70
N ARG A 11 0.27 4.61 -10.61
CA ARG A 11 0.56 6.04 -10.84
C ARG A 11 -0.44 6.99 -10.19
N GLY A 12 -1.41 6.47 -9.43
CA GLY A 12 -2.45 7.26 -8.77
C GLY A 12 -3.82 7.15 -9.43
N GLU A 13 -3.91 6.40 -10.52
CA GLU A 13 -5.16 6.06 -11.22
C GLU A 13 -5.17 4.56 -11.56
N PRO A 14 -6.31 3.85 -11.42
CA PRO A 14 -7.58 4.33 -10.84
C PRO A 14 -7.45 4.67 -9.34
N LEU A 15 -8.48 5.28 -8.73
CA LEU A 15 -8.46 5.73 -7.32
C LEU A 15 -7.99 4.62 -6.36
N LEU A 16 -8.41 3.38 -6.63
CA LEU A 16 -7.93 2.21 -5.90
C LEU A 16 -6.74 1.58 -6.63
N PRO A 17 -5.57 1.44 -5.99
CA PRO A 17 -4.41 0.79 -6.58
C PRO A 17 -4.72 -0.69 -6.84
N PRO A 18 -4.65 -1.23 -8.08
CA PRO A 18 -5.05 -2.62 -8.37
C PRO A 18 -4.30 -3.68 -7.55
N ILE A 19 -4.94 -4.82 -7.27
CA ILE A 19 -4.25 -5.97 -6.65
C ILE A 19 -3.07 -6.40 -7.52
N GLY A 20 -1.94 -6.69 -6.88
CA GLY A 20 -0.67 -7.02 -7.54
C GLY A 20 0.16 -5.81 -7.95
N CYS A 21 -0.34 -4.58 -7.78
CA CYS A 21 0.42 -3.38 -8.12
C CYS A 21 1.38 -2.97 -6.99
N GLU A 22 2.43 -2.25 -7.37
CA GLU A 22 3.35 -1.65 -6.40
C GLU A 22 2.81 -0.30 -5.93
N VAL A 23 2.93 -0.06 -4.63
CA VAL A 23 2.55 1.19 -3.95
C VAL A 23 3.59 1.58 -2.92
N LEU A 24 3.58 2.85 -2.54
CA LEU A 24 4.37 3.35 -1.41
C LEU A 24 3.47 3.53 -0.19
N ILE A 25 3.95 3.09 0.96
CA ILE A 25 3.38 3.43 2.27
C ILE A 25 4.39 4.24 3.06
N SER A 26 3.92 5.25 3.79
CA SER A 26 4.74 5.95 4.80
C SER A 26 4.49 5.30 6.15
N HIS A 27 5.56 5.00 6.88
CA HIS A 27 5.42 4.68 8.29
C HIS A 27 5.37 5.98 9.09
N GLY A 28 4.65 5.98 10.22
CA GLY A 28 4.72 7.11 11.16
C GLY A 28 5.98 7.08 12.02
N SER A 29 6.71 5.95 12.02
CA SER A 29 7.89 5.69 12.82
C SER A 29 9.21 6.05 12.13
N ASP A 30 9.22 6.09 10.80
CA ASP A 30 10.38 6.48 10.00
C ASP A 30 9.94 7.47 8.91
N SER A 31 10.85 8.33 8.46
CA SER A 31 10.56 9.30 7.39
C SER A 31 10.76 8.70 6.00
N LEU A 32 10.65 7.38 5.86
CA LEU A 32 10.96 6.65 4.63
C LEU A 32 9.70 6.13 3.96
N ASP A 33 9.78 6.03 2.63
CA ASP A 33 8.78 5.34 1.84
C ASP A 33 9.11 3.85 1.75
N HIS A 34 8.13 3.01 2.08
CA HIS A 34 8.24 1.57 1.99
C HIS A 34 7.50 1.06 0.76
N LEU A 35 8.19 0.27 -0.06
CA LEU A 35 7.63 -0.31 -1.27
C LEU A 35 6.88 -1.60 -0.95
N CYS A 36 5.60 -1.62 -1.29
CA CYS A 36 4.71 -2.74 -1.00
C CYS A 36 3.91 -3.17 -2.24
N ILE A 37 3.39 -4.39 -2.21
CA ILE A 37 2.50 -4.95 -3.23
C ILE A 37 1.10 -5.05 -2.64
N VAL A 38 0.09 -4.58 -3.37
CA VAL A 38 -1.32 -4.68 -2.95
C VAL A 38 -1.80 -6.12 -3.05
N THR A 39 -2.43 -6.63 -1.98
CA THR A 39 -2.95 -8.01 -1.91
C THR A 39 -4.46 -8.07 -1.75
N GLY A 40 -5.12 -6.96 -1.38
CA GLY A 40 -6.57 -6.91 -1.24
C GLY A 40 -7.04 -5.62 -0.56
N TYR A 41 -8.34 -5.58 -0.23
CA TYR A 41 -8.96 -4.46 0.47
C TYR A 41 -10.00 -4.94 1.47
N GLU A 42 -10.23 -4.13 2.49
CA GLU A 42 -11.28 -4.32 3.47
C GLU A 42 -11.96 -2.97 3.73
N ALA A 43 -13.27 -2.91 3.55
CA ALA A 43 -14.07 -1.75 3.92
C ALA A 43 -14.69 -2.01 5.29
N LEU A 44 -14.24 -1.26 6.30
CA LEU A 44 -14.82 -1.34 7.63
C LEU A 44 -15.92 -0.29 7.80
N PRO A 45 -16.98 -0.63 8.58
CA PRO A 45 -18.01 0.33 8.94
C PRO A 45 -17.39 1.51 9.70
N SER A 46 -18.12 2.63 9.67
CA SER A 46 -17.72 3.82 10.40
C SER A 46 -17.60 3.53 11.90
N LEU A 47 -16.66 4.21 12.54
CA LEU A 47 -16.68 4.33 13.99
C LEU A 47 -17.84 5.28 14.31
N ASP A 48 -18.80 4.82 15.10
CA ASP A 48 -19.92 5.62 15.60
C ASP A 48 -21.00 6.02 14.58
N GLY A 49 -21.13 5.28 13.46
CA GLY A 49 -22.32 5.36 12.61
C GLY A 49 -22.35 6.51 11.58
N ASP A 50 -21.29 7.31 11.48
CA ASP A 50 -21.19 8.31 10.40
C ASP A 50 -20.81 7.64 9.08
N SER A 51 -21.81 7.39 8.23
CA SER A 51 -21.64 6.82 6.88
C SER A 51 -20.70 7.62 5.95
N ALA A 52 -20.33 8.85 6.30
CA ALA A 52 -19.32 9.61 5.56
C ALA A 52 -17.88 9.13 5.84
N ASN A 53 -17.64 8.44 6.96
CA ASN A 53 -16.30 8.05 7.44
C ASN A 53 -16.02 6.55 7.27
N HIS A 54 -16.37 5.99 6.11
CA HIS A 54 -15.94 4.63 5.76
C HIS A 54 -14.42 4.55 5.76
N ARG A 55 -13.88 3.51 6.40
CA ARG A 55 -12.44 3.26 6.44
C ARG A 55 -12.13 2.15 5.44
N LEU A 56 -11.65 2.53 4.27
CA LEU A 56 -11.12 1.58 3.31
C LEU A 56 -9.66 1.29 3.65
N PHE A 57 -9.39 0.06 4.05
CA PHE A 57 -8.07 -0.48 4.24
C PHE A 57 -7.59 -1.19 2.97
N VAL A 58 -6.33 -0.98 2.65
CA VAL A 58 -5.60 -1.66 1.59
C VAL A 58 -4.63 -2.62 2.26
N HIS A 59 -4.79 -3.91 1.97
CA HIS A 59 -3.87 -4.95 2.40
C HIS A 59 -2.67 -4.96 1.47
N VAL A 60 -1.48 -5.02 2.06
CA VAL A 60 -0.22 -5.00 1.34
C VAL A 60 0.79 -5.97 1.95
N VAL A 61 1.78 -6.38 1.16
CA VAL A 61 2.99 -7.05 1.63
C VAL A 61 4.21 -6.23 1.26
N TYR A 62 5.24 -6.23 2.11
CA TYR A 62 6.48 -5.51 1.78
C TYR A 62 7.20 -6.22 0.63
N LYS A 63 7.64 -5.46 -0.38
CA LYS A 63 8.32 -6.05 -1.55
C LYS A 63 9.63 -6.74 -1.18
N HIS A 64 10.32 -6.24 -0.15
CA HIS A 64 11.55 -6.85 0.36
C HIS A 64 11.31 -8.05 1.30
N ASN A 65 10.09 -8.22 1.82
CA ASN A 65 9.70 -9.35 2.66
C ASN A 65 8.22 -9.69 2.46
N LEU A 66 7.96 -10.62 1.53
CA LEU A 66 6.60 -11.02 1.14
C LEU A 66 5.81 -11.75 2.24
N THR A 67 6.46 -12.13 3.34
CA THR A 67 5.78 -12.76 4.49
C THR A 67 5.22 -11.75 5.49
N THR A 68 5.74 -10.52 5.48
CA THR A 68 5.25 -9.45 6.35
C THR A 68 4.07 -8.76 5.68
N THR A 69 2.88 -9.00 6.22
CA THR A 69 1.63 -8.34 5.79
C THR A 69 1.39 -7.06 6.58
N ASN A 70 0.74 -6.08 5.97
CA ASN A 70 0.25 -4.87 6.62
C ASN A 70 -1.10 -4.44 6.04
N ALA A 71 -1.84 -3.61 6.78
CA ALA A 71 -3.07 -2.99 6.33
C ALA A 71 -3.01 -1.49 6.62
N ARG A 72 -3.29 -0.66 5.61
CA ARG A 72 -3.22 0.81 5.72
C ARG A 72 -4.48 1.45 5.18
N LEU A 73 -4.85 2.61 5.69
CA LEU A 73 -5.95 3.37 5.10
C LEU A 73 -5.58 3.77 3.68
N LEU A 74 -6.55 3.84 2.77
CA LEU A 74 -6.32 4.27 1.38
C LEU A 74 -5.57 5.61 1.31
N ARG A 75 -5.86 6.55 2.23
CA ARG A 75 -5.20 7.87 2.29
C ARG A 75 -3.69 7.80 2.58
N ASP A 76 -3.23 6.70 3.18
CA ASP A 76 -1.83 6.47 3.52
C ASP A 76 -1.07 5.77 2.37
N ILE A 77 -1.80 5.32 1.35
CA ILE A 77 -1.23 4.72 0.13
C ILE A 77 -0.87 5.82 -0.86
N ARG A 78 0.34 5.75 -1.42
CA ARG A 78 0.84 6.75 -2.37
C ARG A 78 1.33 6.07 -3.65
N PRO A 79 1.17 6.73 -4.81
CA PRO A 79 1.75 6.26 -6.06
C PRO A 79 3.28 6.40 -6.03
N LEU A 80 3.96 5.59 -6.83
CA LEU A 80 5.43 5.59 -6.89
C LEU A 80 5.99 6.92 -7.43
N THR A 81 5.20 7.67 -8.19
CA THR A 81 5.55 9.02 -8.66
C THR A 81 5.77 10.04 -7.54
N LYS A 82 5.35 9.72 -6.30
CA LYS A 82 5.52 10.58 -5.12
C LYS A 82 6.63 10.10 -4.16
N ALA A 83 7.48 9.18 -4.61
CA ALA A 83 8.65 8.73 -3.85
C ALA A 83 9.51 9.92 -3.43
N ARG A 84 9.78 10.05 -2.14
CA ARG A 84 10.72 11.04 -1.60
C ARG A 84 12.09 10.40 -1.41
N SER A 85 12.11 9.31 -0.64
CA SER A 85 13.27 8.44 -0.43
C SER A 85 12.73 7.05 -0.12
N ILE A 86 13.19 6.03 -0.86
CA ILE A 86 12.72 4.65 -0.72
C ILE A 86 13.67 3.93 0.23
N ALA A 87 13.15 3.33 1.30
CA ALA A 87 13.95 2.50 2.19
C ALA A 87 14.61 1.37 1.39
N GLN A 88 15.95 1.36 1.39
CA GLN A 88 16.77 0.30 0.80
C GLN A 88 17.35 -0.57 1.92
N GLY A 89 16.52 -1.43 2.51
CA GLY A 89 16.99 -2.51 3.39
C GLY A 89 16.93 -2.27 4.90
N ASP A 90 16.62 -3.37 5.57
CA ASP A 90 16.54 -3.72 7.00
C ASP A 90 15.64 -2.87 7.91
N ALA A 91 14.37 -3.29 7.98
CA ALA A 91 13.43 -3.01 9.08
C ALA A 91 13.27 -4.26 9.95
#